data_AF-A0A1V5VKA4-F1
#
_entry.id   AF-A0A1V5VKA4-F1
#
_cell.length_a   1.000
_cell.length_b   1.000
_cell.length_c   1.000
_cell.angle_alpha   90.00
_cell.angle_beta   90.00
_cell.angle_gamma   90.00
#
_symmetry.space_group_name_H-M   'P 1'
#
loop_
_entity.id
_entity.type
_entity.pdbx_description
1 polymer ?
#
loop_
_entity_poly.entity_id
_entity_poly.type
_entity_poly.pdbx_seq_one_letter_code
_entity_poly.pdbx_strand_id
1 'polypeptide(L)'
;MDKKELENTLKEIITHHGFSSNTVTGFSCYISDRSDFPTSEGIFLWNCSKSYERIETQIQKYSAMARNHRMKTMLKLSHEQYKNKMLGFVNVGFVKEYLIELQKIGCFEKIGTGVNLFGEFQKTYNIAAKFSSILEDDSHAKSFLKNLEIVTIKNPIVKFCEDLGYFICKNKDNLVTDKYSL
;
A
#
# COMPACT_ATOMS: atom_id res chain seq x y z
N MET A 1 17.63 13.83 -7.61
CA MET A 1 17.43 12.47 -7.11
C MET A 1 17.59 11.49 -8.26
N ASP A 2 18.34 10.41 -8.08
CA ASP A 2 18.43 9.34 -9.07
C ASP A 2 17.55 8.13 -8.71
N LYS A 3 17.48 7.13 -9.61
CA LYS A 3 16.69 5.90 -9.39
C LYS A 3 17.11 5.14 -8.13
N LYS A 4 18.41 5.11 -7.81
CA LYS A 4 18.94 4.37 -6.67
C LYS A 4 18.56 5.06 -5.36
N GLU A 5 18.65 6.38 -5.33
CA GLU A 5 18.22 7.21 -4.20
C GLU A 5 16.71 7.11 -3.97
N LEU A 6 15.90 7.11 -5.03
CA LEU A 6 14.46 6.86 -4.97
C LEU A 6 14.17 5.49 -4.33
N GLU A 7 14.75 4.41 -4.85
CA GLU A 7 14.56 3.06 -4.31
C GLU A 7 15.00 2.94 -2.85
N ASN A 8 16.12 3.56 -2.49
CA ASN A 8 16.64 3.53 -1.12
C ASN A 8 15.70 4.25 -0.16
N THR A 9 15.20 5.43 -0.54
CA THR A 9 14.24 6.17 0.28
C THR A 9 12.94 5.38 0.48
N LEU A 10 12.43 4.74 -0.56
CA LEU A 10 11.23 3.90 -0.47
C LEU A 10 11.42 2.71 0.51
N LYS A 11 12.60 2.07 0.50
CA LYS A 11 12.91 0.99 1.45
C LYS A 11 13.07 1.51 2.88
N GLU A 12 13.62 2.70 3.03
CA GLU A 12 13.76 3.38 4.31
C GLU A 12 12.38 3.71 4.89
N ILE A 13 11.45 4.28 4.08
CA ILE A 13 10.04 4.50 4.45
C ILE A 13 9.40 3.20 4.98
N ILE A 14 9.56 2.09 4.25
CA ILE A 14 9.01 0.79 4.66
C ILE A 14 9.54 0.40 6.04
N THR A 15 10.87 0.41 6.19
CA THR A 15 11.55 -0.08 7.40
C THR A 15 11.26 0.82 8.61
N HIS A 16 11.31 2.14 8.41
CA HIS A 16 11.14 3.16 9.44
C HIS A 16 9.76 3.12 10.07
N HIS A 17 8.71 2.88 9.27
CA HIS A 17 7.34 2.81 9.75
C HIS A 17 6.88 1.40 10.16
N GLY A 18 7.77 0.42 10.11
CA GLY A 18 7.50 -0.96 10.53
C GLY A 18 6.71 -1.79 9.52
N PHE A 19 6.58 -1.32 8.28
CA PHE A 19 6.07 -2.14 7.18
C PHE A 19 7.09 -3.22 6.81
N SER A 20 6.64 -4.21 6.05
CA SER A 20 7.51 -5.26 5.53
C SER A 20 7.69 -5.16 4.02
N SER A 21 8.78 -5.79 3.58
CA SER A 21 9.20 -5.84 2.20
C SER A 21 9.52 -7.27 1.79
N ASN A 22 9.26 -7.59 0.53
CA ASN A 22 9.61 -8.82 -0.13
C ASN A 22 10.18 -8.45 -1.50
N THR A 23 11.08 -9.27 -2.04
CA THR A 23 11.94 -8.87 -3.18
C THR A 23 11.55 -9.51 -4.51
N VAL A 24 10.35 -10.07 -4.64
CA VAL A 24 9.94 -10.72 -5.89
C VAL A 24 9.79 -9.64 -6.98
N THR A 25 10.72 -9.62 -7.93
CA THR A 25 10.83 -8.71 -9.11
C THR A 25 10.92 -7.20 -8.81
N GLY A 26 11.34 -6.84 -7.60
CA GLY A 26 11.43 -5.46 -7.13
C GLY A 26 11.45 -5.41 -5.61
N PHE A 27 10.63 -4.54 -5.02
CA PHE A 27 10.22 -4.70 -3.63
C PHE A 27 8.81 -4.14 -3.37
N SER A 28 8.08 -4.75 -2.44
CA SER A 28 6.76 -4.26 -2.05
C SER A 28 6.73 -3.66 -0.65
N CYS A 29 5.74 -2.80 -0.40
CA CYS A 29 5.34 -2.33 0.91
C CYS A 29 4.06 -3.05 1.29
N TYR A 30 4.08 -3.77 2.42
CA TYR A 30 2.90 -4.45 2.94
C TYR A 30 2.92 -4.52 4.46
N ILE A 31 1.73 -4.74 5.03
CA ILE A 31 1.57 -5.09 6.43
C ILE A 31 1.66 -6.61 6.54
N SER A 32 2.72 -7.15 7.15
CA SER A 32 2.91 -8.60 7.28
C SER A 32 1.77 -9.29 7.99
N ASP A 33 1.55 -10.53 7.59
CA ASP A 33 0.74 -11.48 8.34
C ASP A 33 1.35 -11.75 9.72
N ARG A 34 0.47 -11.98 10.70
CA ARG A 34 0.82 -12.46 12.04
C ARG A 34 0.86 -14.00 12.06
N SER A 35 1.28 -14.56 13.19
CA SER A 35 1.33 -16.00 13.53
C SER A 35 0.44 -16.94 12.70
N ASP A 36 0.94 -18.15 12.43
CA ASP A 36 0.37 -19.22 11.57
C ASP A 36 0.50 -18.99 10.05
N PHE A 37 0.95 -17.82 9.60
CA PHE A 37 1.26 -17.54 8.19
C PHE A 37 2.66 -16.95 8.00
N PRO A 38 3.29 -17.15 6.82
CA PRO A 38 4.60 -16.57 6.53
C PRO A 38 4.58 -15.04 6.54
N THR A 39 5.57 -14.42 7.18
CA THR A 39 5.72 -12.96 7.22
C THR A 39 6.06 -12.34 5.87
N SER A 40 6.43 -13.15 4.87
CA SER A 40 6.63 -12.75 3.47
C SER A 40 5.32 -12.42 2.74
N GLU A 41 4.19 -12.74 3.36
CA GLU A 41 2.84 -12.47 2.91
C GLU A 41 2.20 -11.38 3.78
N GLY A 42 1.19 -10.69 3.24
CA GLY A 42 0.58 -9.59 3.97
C GLY A 42 -0.55 -8.89 3.25
N ILE A 43 -0.98 -7.78 3.84
CA ILE A 43 -1.89 -6.81 3.22
C ILE A 43 -1.01 -5.85 2.41
N PHE A 44 -1.08 -6.00 1.10
CA PHE A 44 -0.30 -5.23 0.14
C PHE A 44 -0.70 -3.75 0.15
N LEU A 45 0.24 -2.82 0.04
CA LEU A 45 -0.03 -1.38 -0.11
C LEU A 45 0.41 -0.87 -1.48
N TRP A 46 1.68 -1.05 -1.83
CA TRP A 46 2.25 -0.70 -3.15
C TRP A 46 3.51 -1.55 -3.45
N ASN A 47 3.91 -1.62 -4.72
CA ASN A 47 5.11 -2.32 -5.19
C ASN A 47 5.97 -1.39 -6.03
N CYS A 48 7.27 -1.40 -5.80
CA CYS A 48 8.27 -0.82 -6.66
C CYS A 48 8.77 -1.89 -7.64
N SER A 49 8.25 -1.86 -8.88
CA SER A 49 8.68 -2.78 -9.93
C SER A 49 9.95 -2.26 -10.61
N LYS A 50 11.02 -3.06 -10.55
CA LYS A 50 12.26 -2.75 -11.29
C LYS A 50 12.10 -2.97 -12.79
N SER A 51 11.36 -4.01 -13.18
CA SER A 51 11.13 -4.35 -14.59
C SER A 51 10.30 -3.28 -15.31
N TYR A 52 9.25 -2.78 -14.67
CA TYR A 52 8.37 -1.76 -15.25
C TYR A 52 8.75 -0.33 -14.86
N GLU A 53 9.82 -0.15 -14.10
CA GLU A 53 10.32 1.15 -13.61
C GLU A 53 9.20 2.04 -13.05
N ARG A 54 8.40 1.49 -12.13
CA ARG A 54 7.25 2.19 -11.58
C ARG A 54 6.89 1.72 -10.18
N ILE A 55 6.22 2.59 -9.43
CA ILE A 55 5.51 2.23 -8.22
C ILE A 55 4.07 1.94 -8.60
N GLU A 56 3.51 0.81 -8.18
CA GLU A 56 2.17 0.35 -8.59
C GLU A 56 1.36 -0.27 -7.45
N THR A 57 0.04 -0.20 -7.57
CA THR A 57 -0.88 -0.97 -6.73
C THR A 57 -1.22 -2.33 -7.36
N GLN A 58 -1.67 -3.27 -6.53
CA GLN A 58 -2.09 -4.62 -6.95
C GLN A 58 -3.38 -5.02 -6.20
N ILE A 59 -4.45 -4.27 -6.44
CA ILE A 59 -5.70 -4.30 -5.69
C ILE A 59 -6.41 -5.65 -5.71
N GLN A 60 -6.16 -6.48 -6.72
CA GLN A 60 -6.68 -7.84 -6.78
C GLN A 60 -6.21 -8.71 -5.60
N LYS A 61 -5.09 -8.35 -4.97
CA LYS A 61 -4.57 -9.03 -3.79
C LYS A 61 -5.47 -8.87 -2.56
N TYR A 62 -6.27 -7.80 -2.48
CA TYR A 62 -7.19 -7.58 -1.36
C TYR A 62 -8.37 -8.55 -1.39
N SER A 63 -8.86 -8.92 -2.57
CA SER A 63 -10.05 -9.77 -2.73
C SER A 63 -9.72 -11.25 -2.93
N ALA A 64 -8.44 -11.64 -2.90
CA ALA A 64 -8.03 -13.02 -3.08
C ALA A 64 -8.64 -13.93 -1.99
N MET A 65 -9.19 -15.08 -2.39
CA MET A 65 -9.85 -16.00 -1.45
C MET A 65 -8.91 -16.43 -0.31
N ALA A 66 -7.65 -16.75 -0.65
CA ALA A 66 -6.63 -17.07 0.35
C ALA A 66 -6.40 -15.91 1.33
N ARG A 67 -6.34 -14.66 0.85
CA ARG A 67 -6.16 -13.48 1.70
C ARG A 67 -7.31 -13.33 2.69
N ASN A 68 -8.54 -13.49 2.19
CA ASN A 68 -9.74 -13.42 3.01
C ASN A 68 -9.77 -14.51 4.09
N HIS A 69 -9.41 -15.75 3.73
CA HIS A 69 -9.34 -16.86 4.68
C HIS A 69 -8.34 -16.59 5.80
N ARG A 70 -7.11 -16.17 5.44
CA ARG A 70 -6.07 -15.85 6.41
C ARG A 70 -6.47 -14.71 7.34
N MET A 71 -7.05 -13.62 6.82
CA MET A 71 -7.51 -12.50 7.65
C MET A 71 -8.59 -12.93 8.64
N LYS A 72 -9.53 -13.78 8.22
CA LYS A 72 -10.54 -14.36 9.12
C LYS A 72 -9.89 -15.15 10.26
N THR A 73 -8.88 -15.97 9.95
CA THR A 73 -8.13 -16.76 10.93
C THR A 73 -7.35 -15.85 11.91
N MET A 74 -6.56 -14.90 11.39
CA MET A 74 -5.74 -14.02 12.22
C MET A 74 -6.55 -13.12 13.15
N LEU A 75 -7.71 -12.64 12.68
CA LEU A 75 -8.59 -11.78 13.48
C LEU A 75 -9.54 -12.56 14.41
N LYS A 76 -9.53 -13.90 14.35
CA LYS A 76 -10.43 -14.78 15.12
C LYS A 76 -11.91 -14.38 15.01
N LEU A 77 -12.32 -13.88 13.84
CA LEU A 77 -13.69 -13.41 13.62
C LEU A 77 -14.60 -14.55 13.16
N SER A 78 -15.86 -14.51 13.59
CA SER A 78 -16.90 -15.34 12.99
C SER A 78 -17.07 -15.00 11.51
N HIS A 79 -17.70 -15.88 10.73
CA HIS A 79 -17.95 -15.60 9.32
C HIS A 79 -18.81 -14.34 9.13
N GLU A 80 -19.78 -14.12 10.02
CA GLU A 80 -20.66 -12.95 10.01
C GLU A 80 -19.92 -11.67 10.41
N GLN A 81 -19.10 -11.70 11.46
CA GLN A 81 -18.26 -10.57 11.85
C GLN A 81 -17.25 -10.21 10.77
N TYR A 82 -16.65 -11.22 10.14
CA TYR A 82 -15.77 -11.02 9.00
C TYR A 82 -16.55 -10.40 7.83
N LYS A 83 -17.74 -10.91 7.51
CA LYS A 83 -18.56 -10.34 6.43
C LYS A 83 -18.94 -8.87 6.70
N ASN A 84 -19.31 -8.54 7.92
CA ASN A 84 -19.73 -7.18 8.30
C ASN A 84 -18.54 -6.21 8.43
N LYS A 85 -17.43 -6.64 9.05
CA LYS A 85 -16.24 -5.80 9.24
C LYS A 85 -15.33 -5.74 8.00
N MET A 86 -15.30 -6.79 7.18
CA MET A 86 -14.36 -6.93 6.05
C MET A 86 -15.03 -7.01 4.67
N LEU A 87 -16.24 -7.55 4.51
CA LEU A 87 -16.82 -7.77 3.16
C LEU A 87 -17.89 -6.74 2.74
N GLY A 88 -18.57 -6.07 3.68
CA GLY A 88 -19.80 -5.32 3.38
C GLY A 88 -19.65 -3.87 2.93
N PHE A 89 -18.85 -3.07 3.64
CA PHE A 89 -18.84 -1.60 3.45
C PHE A 89 -17.46 -0.95 3.64
N VAL A 90 -16.57 -1.61 4.38
CA VAL A 90 -15.34 -1.01 4.90
C VAL A 90 -14.15 -1.21 3.94
N ASN A 91 -14.04 -2.37 3.26
CA ASN A 91 -12.87 -2.65 2.42
C ASN A 91 -12.86 -1.97 1.05
N VAL A 92 -13.99 -1.89 0.34
CA VAL A 92 -14.00 -1.20 -0.96
C VAL A 92 -13.86 0.30 -0.77
N GLY A 93 -14.55 0.87 0.22
CA GLY A 93 -14.42 2.28 0.59
C GLY A 93 -12.98 2.64 0.90
N PHE A 94 -12.31 1.87 1.77
CA PHE A 94 -10.91 2.12 2.15
C PHE A 94 -9.93 1.94 0.99
N VAL A 95 -10.11 0.92 0.15
CA VAL A 95 -9.27 0.75 -1.04
C VAL A 95 -9.49 1.91 -2.03
N LYS A 96 -10.75 2.30 -2.30
CA LYS A 96 -11.05 3.42 -3.20
C LYS A 96 -10.52 4.74 -2.65
N GLU A 97 -10.70 5.01 -1.37
CA GLU A 97 -10.17 6.21 -0.69
C GLU A 97 -8.64 6.25 -0.75
N TYR A 98 -7.97 5.15 -0.42
CA TYR A 98 -6.51 5.05 -0.55
C TYR A 98 -6.03 5.30 -1.97
N LEU A 99 -6.70 4.73 -2.98
CA LEU A 99 -6.36 4.98 -4.39
C LEU A 99 -6.58 6.44 -4.78
N ILE A 100 -7.65 7.09 -4.31
CA ILE A 100 -7.90 8.51 -4.53
C ILE A 100 -6.76 9.36 -3.95
N GLU A 101 -6.34 9.08 -2.71
CA GLU A 101 -5.22 9.80 -2.07
C GLU A 101 -3.91 9.61 -2.82
N LEU A 102 -3.61 8.39 -3.29
CA LEU A 102 -2.45 8.15 -4.16
C LEU A 102 -2.52 8.94 -5.48
N GLN A 103 -3.70 9.01 -6.11
CA GLN A 103 -3.89 9.78 -7.34
C GLN A 103 -3.71 11.29 -7.12
N LYS A 104 -4.05 11.82 -5.93
CA LYS A 104 -3.82 13.24 -5.59
C LYS A 104 -2.33 13.63 -5.53
N ILE A 105 -1.41 12.66 -5.43
CA ILE A 105 0.04 12.92 -5.51
C ILE A 105 0.42 13.44 -6.91
N GLY A 106 -0.38 13.15 -7.95
CA GLY A 106 -0.21 13.68 -9.30
C GLY A 106 0.52 12.74 -10.28
N CYS A 107 1.33 11.81 -9.79
CA CYS A 107 2.09 10.89 -10.66
C CYS A 107 1.36 9.56 -10.95
N PHE A 108 0.31 9.23 -10.20
CA PHE A 108 -0.35 7.92 -10.28
C PHE A 108 -1.47 7.89 -11.33
N GLU A 109 -1.31 7.04 -12.34
CA GLU A 109 -2.28 6.83 -13.42
C GLU A 109 -2.88 5.43 -13.36
N LYS A 110 -4.14 5.27 -13.81
CA LYS A 110 -4.80 3.96 -13.88
C LYS A 110 -4.09 3.02 -14.87
N ILE A 111 -3.95 1.76 -14.49
CA ILE A 111 -3.35 0.70 -15.31
C ILE A 111 -4.21 -0.57 -15.32
N GLY A 112 -4.11 -1.33 -16.42
CA GLY A 112 -4.79 -2.60 -16.60
C GLY A 112 -6.30 -2.49 -16.86
N THR A 113 -7.00 -3.62 -16.78
CA THR A 113 -8.43 -3.74 -17.17
C THR A 113 -9.43 -3.48 -16.04
N GLY A 114 -8.92 -3.20 -14.84
CA GLY A 114 -9.70 -3.09 -13.60
C GLY A 114 -10.25 -4.43 -13.10
N VAL A 115 -10.58 -4.48 -11.81
CA VAL A 115 -11.14 -5.66 -11.15
C VAL A 115 -12.40 -5.32 -10.37
N ASN A 116 -13.34 -6.26 -10.33
CA ASN A 116 -14.51 -6.19 -9.48
C ASN A 116 -14.11 -6.64 -8.08
N LEU A 117 -13.83 -5.68 -7.20
CA LEU A 117 -13.49 -5.98 -5.81
C LEU A 117 -14.76 -6.44 -5.08
N PHE A 118 -14.65 -7.58 -4.40
CA PHE A 118 -15.72 -8.14 -3.56
C PHE A 118 -17.08 -8.32 -4.27
N GLY A 119 -17.08 -8.52 -5.58
CA GLY A 119 -18.29 -8.70 -6.37
C GLY A 119 -19.04 -7.42 -6.71
N GLU A 120 -18.48 -6.23 -6.43
CA GLU A 120 -19.06 -4.96 -6.90
C GLU A 120 -19.03 -4.86 -8.43
N PHE A 121 -20.08 -4.27 -9.00
CA PHE A 121 -20.19 -4.01 -10.44
C PHE A 121 -19.22 -2.92 -10.92
N GLN A 122 -18.77 -2.03 -10.03
CA GLN A 122 -17.84 -0.96 -10.39
C GLN A 122 -16.40 -1.45 -10.34
N LYS A 123 -15.76 -1.47 -11.51
CA LYS A 123 -14.33 -1.80 -11.61
C LYS A 123 -13.48 -0.80 -10.83
N THR A 124 -12.62 -1.34 -9.97
CA THR A 124 -11.52 -0.61 -9.34
C THR A 124 -10.26 -0.86 -10.15
N TYR A 125 -9.42 0.15 -10.35
CA TYR A 125 -8.23 0.07 -11.18
C TYR A 125 -6.97 0.09 -10.33
N ASN A 126 -5.98 -0.71 -10.72
CA ASN A 126 -4.63 -0.49 -10.25
C ASN A 126 -4.16 0.88 -10.76
N ILE A 127 -3.24 1.50 -10.02
CA ILE A 127 -2.61 2.76 -10.40
C ILE A 127 -1.10 2.59 -10.36
N ALA A 128 -0.39 3.34 -11.19
CA ALA A 128 1.07 3.35 -11.17
C ALA A 128 1.65 4.74 -11.44
N ALA A 129 2.76 5.02 -10.78
CA ALA A 129 3.61 6.18 -11.01
C ALA A 129 4.94 5.72 -11.63
N LYS A 130 5.19 6.10 -12.88
CA LYS A 130 6.42 5.76 -13.60
C LYS A 130 7.61 6.55 -13.05
N PHE A 131 8.78 5.95 -13.01
CA PHE A 131 10.00 6.63 -12.56
C PHE A 131 10.31 7.86 -13.41
N SER A 132 10.02 7.84 -14.71
CA SER A 132 10.19 9.00 -15.58
C SER A 132 9.33 10.20 -15.18
N SER A 133 8.16 9.96 -14.59
CA SER A 133 7.27 11.02 -14.10
C SER A 133 7.66 11.47 -12.69
N ILE A 134 8.16 10.56 -11.85
CA ILE A 134 8.62 10.88 -10.50
C ILE A 134 9.93 11.67 -10.53
N LEU A 135 10.84 11.33 -11.44
CA LEU A 135 12.20 11.88 -11.54
C LEU A 135 12.30 13.00 -12.58
N GLU A 136 11.21 13.71 -12.87
CA GLU A 136 11.21 14.86 -13.79
C GLU A 136 12.22 15.93 -13.34
N ASP A 137 12.17 16.28 -12.05
CA ASP A 137 13.18 17.09 -11.37
C ASP A 137 13.34 16.67 -9.90
N ASP A 138 14.37 17.20 -9.23
CA ASP A 138 14.70 16.84 -7.86
C ASP A 138 13.64 17.28 -6.83
N SER A 139 13.05 18.46 -7.01
CA SER A 139 11.98 18.98 -6.15
C SER A 139 10.71 18.14 -6.28
N HIS A 140 10.36 17.77 -7.51
CA HIS A 140 9.24 16.89 -7.82
C HIS A 140 9.40 15.52 -7.15
N ALA A 141 10.58 14.89 -7.30
CA ALA A 141 10.87 13.59 -6.69
C ALA A 141 10.77 13.62 -5.16
N LYS A 142 11.29 14.67 -4.52
CA LYS A 142 11.22 14.86 -3.07
C LYS A 142 9.79 15.07 -2.58
N SER A 143 9.02 15.91 -3.26
CA SER A 143 7.60 16.14 -2.97
C SER A 143 6.78 14.85 -3.13
N PHE A 144 7.01 14.11 -4.22
CA PHE A 144 6.39 12.81 -4.45
C PHE A 144 6.65 11.85 -3.29
N LEU A 145 7.91 11.70 -2.87
CA LEU A 145 8.26 10.79 -1.78
C LEU A 145 7.61 11.18 -0.46
N LYS A 146 7.62 12.48 -0.12
CA LYS A 146 6.97 12.98 1.10
C LYS A 146 5.48 12.69 1.10
N ASN A 147 4.80 12.97 -0.02
CA ASN A 147 3.38 12.71 -0.14
C ASN A 147 3.05 11.20 -0.15
N LEU A 148 3.88 10.38 -0.81
CA LEU A 148 3.72 8.93 -0.79
C LEU A 148 3.89 8.37 0.62
N GLU A 149 4.88 8.84 1.39
CA GLU A 149 5.09 8.46 2.78
C GLU A 149 3.87 8.81 3.64
N ILE A 150 3.41 10.06 3.57
CA ILE A 150 2.22 10.55 4.30
C ILE A 150 0.97 9.71 3.96
N VAL A 151 0.72 9.47 2.68
CA VAL A 151 -0.42 8.65 2.25
C VAL A 151 -0.25 7.21 2.72
N THR A 152 0.96 6.65 2.65
CA THR A 152 1.25 5.28 3.12
C THR A 152 0.97 5.13 4.61
N ILE A 153 1.35 6.08 5.47
CA ILE A 153 1.14 5.97 6.92
C ILE A 153 -0.29 6.32 7.35
N LYS A 154 -0.97 7.23 6.64
CA LYS A 154 -2.32 7.72 7.00
C LYS A 154 -3.45 6.99 6.29
N ASN A 155 -3.16 6.05 5.38
CA ASN A 155 -4.23 5.44 4.59
C ASN A 155 -5.23 4.65 5.46
N PRO A 156 -6.50 4.55 5.03
CA PRO A 156 -7.54 3.86 5.78
C PRO A 156 -7.28 2.36 6.04
N ILE A 157 -6.50 1.69 5.18
CA ILE A 157 -6.14 0.27 5.35
C ILE A 157 -5.20 0.11 6.55
N VAL A 158 -4.23 1.02 6.70
CA VAL A 158 -3.32 1.05 7.86
C VAL A 158 -4.11 1.33 9.13
N LYS A 159 -4.95 2.38 9.13
CA LYS A 159 -5.79 2.72 10.28
C LYS A 159 -6.68 1.54 10.70
N PHE A 160 -7.32 0.88 9.72
CA PHE A 160 -8.12 -0.31 9.97
C PHE A 160 -7.32 -1.43 10.64
N CYS A 161 -6.08 -1.67 10.18
CA CYS A 161 -5.20 -2.66 10.78
C CYS A 161 -4.79 -2.27 12.21
N GLU A 162 -4.61 -0.98 12.50
CA GLU A 162 -4.31 -0.49 13.84
C GLU A 162 -5.50 -0.59 14.79
N ASP A 163 -6.70 -0.25 14.33
CA ASP A 163 -7.95 -0.34 15.12
C ASP A 163 -8.26 -1.79 15.52
N LEU A 164 -7.88 -2.76 14.70
CA LEU A 164 -7.97 -4.19 15.01
C LEU A 164 -6.79 -4.71 15.85
N GLY A 165 -5.85 -3.83 16.19
CA GLY A 165 -4.61 -4.18 16.85
C GLY A 165 -3.77 -5.16 16.04
N TYR A 166 -3.97 -5.28 14.71
CA TYR A 166 -3.29 -6.15 13.75
C TYR A 166 -1.96 -5.56 13.24
N PHE A 167 -1.80 -4.25 13.32
CA PHE A 167 -0.56 -3.56 12.99
C PHE A 167 -0.40 -2.35 13.92
N ILE A 168 0.84 -1.88 14.09
CA ILE A 168 1.10 -0.60 14.76
C ILE A 168 2.13 0.10 13.87
N CYS A 169 1.70 1.17 13.20
CA CYS A 169 2.59 1.95 12.35
C CYS A 169 3.53 2.77 13.25
N LYS A 170 4.84 2.61 13.05
CA LYS A 170 5.87 3.27 13.86
C LYS A 170 6.16 4.67 13.33
N ASN A 171 6.69 5.55 14.19
CA ASN A 171 7.27 6.84 13.80
C ASN A 171 6.37 7.74 12.93
N LYS A 172 5.06 7.75 13.17
CA LYS A 172 4.09 8.51 12.34
C LYS A 172 4.38 10.02 12.24
N ASP A 173 4.99 10.57 13.28
CA ASP A 173 5.28 12.00 13.39
C ASP A 173 6.70 12.38 12.96
N ASN A 174 7.51 11.41 12.53
CA ASN A 174 8.90 11.62 12.09
C ASN A 174 9.06 11.00 10.70
N LEU A 175 9.01 11.80 9.64
CA LEU A 175 9.07 11.30 8.28
C LEU A 175 10.53 11.11 7.84
N VAL A 176 10.81 10.00 7.15
CA VAL A 176 12.09 9.75 6.47
C VAL A 176 12.41 10.88 5.51
N THR A 177 11.37 11.42 4.85
CA THR A 177 11.50 12.46 3.83
C THR A 177 11.70 13.86 4.40
N ASP A 178 11.64 14.06 5.72
CA ASP A 178 11.89 15.39 6.31
C ASP A 178 13.34 15.86 6.09
N LYS A 179 14.29 14.93 5.88
CA LYS A 179 15.67 15.25 5.47
C LYS A 179 15.79 16.01 4.15
N TYR A 180 14.73 16.02 3.33
CA TYR A 180 14.68 16.75 2.07
C TYR A 180 14.11 18.17 2.20
N SER A 181 13.67 18.55 3.40
CA SER A 181 13.15 19.89 3.69
C SER A 181 14.34 20.79 4.09
N LEU A 182 14.70 21.72 3.21
CA LEU A 182 15.54 22.89 3.49
C LEU A 182 14.73 24.15 3.18
#